data_AF-A0A9Q9B659-F1
#
_entry.id   AF-A0A9Q9B659-F1
#
_cell.length_a   1.000
_cell.length_b   1.000
_cell.length_c   1.000
_cell.angle_alpha   90.00
_cell.angle_beta   90.00
_cell.angle_gamma   90.00
#
_symmetry.space_group_name_H-M   'P 1'
#
loop_
_entity.id
_entity.type
_entity.pdbx_description
1 polymer ?
#
loop_
_entity_poly.entity_id
_entity_poly.type
_entity_poly.pdbx_seq_one_letter_code
_entity_poly.pdbx_strand_id
1 'polypeptide(L)'
;MRFFLAFLALIGFAVAIEGPRSVACGRKNKYVVQAVNDFCKKKNIVVPSDYAGSGSRVNYFALPFISGTCNPPQWVPSHICKAQFFQMCINGDAIGQRLAKFGRNKCQTWEIFSTKSQHRNAPDNPFKGKKKSKATWKGLFKTLGWGNKKRDVDDELENVEEGSFGEELDAGDSE
;
A
#
# COMPACT_ATOMS: atom_id res chain seq x y z
N MET A 1 26.16 -29.40 -46.23
CA MET A 1 25.94 -29.47 -44.77
C MET A 1 25.63 -28.05 -44.35
N ARG A 2 24.35 -27.63 -44.25
CA ARG A 2 23.43 -27.74 -43.10
C ARG A 2 24.11 -27.37 -41.78
N PHE A 3 23.41 -26.60 -40.93
CA PHE A 3 23.75 -26.12 -39.56
C PHE A 3 24.25 -24.67 -39.51
N PHE A 4 23.69 -23.68 -38.79
CA PHE A 4 22.57 -23.56 -37.85
C PHE A 4 22.09 -22.10 -37.92
N LEU A 5 20.81 -21.83 -38.20
CA LEU A 5 20.18 -20.56 -37.85
C LEU A 5 18.90 -20.88 -37.08
N ALA A 6 19.07 -21.26 -35.81
CA ALA A 6 17.98 -21.35 -34.86
C ALA A 6 17.63 -19.93 -34.38
N PHE A 7 16.65 -19.31 -35.03
CA PHE A 7 15.97 -18.12 -34.49
C PHE A 7 15.12 -18.55 -33.30
N LEU A 8 15.69 -18.47 -32.10
CA LEU A 8 14.95 -18.53 -30.83
C LEU A 8 14.08 -17.28 -30.75
N ALA A 9 12.82 -17.42 -31.16
CA ALA A 9 11.78 -16.43 -30.93
C ALA A 9 11.51 -16.35 -29.41
N LEU A 10 12.14 -15.37 -28.75
CA LEU A 10 11.76 -14.97 -27.39
C LEU A 10 10.34 -14.43 -27.43
N ILE A 11 9.37 -15.27 -27.08
CA ILE A 11 8.00 -14.86 -26.83
C ILE A 11 8.02 -14.06 -25.52
N GLY A 12 8.10 -12.73 -25.63
CA GLY A 12 7.96 -11.83 -24.51
C GLY A 12 6.54 -11.92 -23.94
N PHE A 13 6.38 -12.52 -22.76
CA PHE A 13 5.14 -12.40 -22.00
C PHE A 13 4.99 -10.96 -21.54
N ALA A 14 4.12 -10.20 -22.20
CA ALA A 14 3.69 -8.91 -21.70
C ALA A 14 2.86 -9.13 -20.44
N VAL A 15 3.50 -9.10 -19.26
CA VAL A 15 2.78 -9.00 -18.00
C VAL A 15 2.14 -7.62 -17.97
N ALA A 16 0.81 -7.57 -17.93
CA ALA A 16 0.09 -6.34 -17.65
C ALA A 16 0.37 -5.97 -16.19
N ILE A 17 1.44 -5.18 -15.96
CA ILE A 17 1.77 -4.70 -14.63
C ILE A 17 0.62 -3.81 -14.18
N GLU A 18 -0.18 -4.30 -13.23
CA GLU A 18 -1.16 -3.47 -12.55
C GLU A 18 -0.43 -2.28 -11.94
N GLY A 19 -0.82 -1.06 -12.33
CA GLY A 19 -0.17 0.15 -11.82
C GLY A 19 -0.23 0.21 -10.29
N PRO A 20 0.73 0.89 -9.61
CA PRO A 20 0.86 0.88 -8.16
C PRO A 20 -0.43 1.31 -7.42
N ARG A 21 -1.23 2.17 -8.04
CA ARG A 21 -2.55 2.60 -7.50
C ARG A 21 -3.61 1.48 -7.54
N SER A 22 -3.61 0.63 -8.57
CA SER A 22 -4.49 -0.53 -8.64
C SER A 22 -4.17 -1.50 -7.50
N VAL A 23 -2.89 -1.80 -7.29
CA VAL A 23 -2.42 -2.67 -6.21
C VAL A 23 -2.78 -2.10 -4.83
N ALA A 24 -2.54 -0.80 -4.61
CA ALA A 24 -2.89 -0.13 -3.36
C ALA A 24 -4.40 -0.13 -3.09
N CYS A 25 -5.23 0.12 -4.12
CA CYS A 25 -6.67 -0.02 -4.00
C CYS A 25 -7.08 -1.48 -3.75
N GLY A 26 -6.46 -2.44 -4.44
CA GLY A 26 -6.75 -3.87 -4.32
C GLY A 26 -6.47 -4.42 -2.94
N ARG A 27 -5.44 -3.89 -2.25
CA ARG A 27 -5.19 -4.16 -0.83
C ARG A 27 -6.34 -3.74 0.06
N LYS A 28 -7.11 -2.71 -0.30
CA LYS A 28 -8.30 -2.27 0.43
C LYS A 28 -9.55 -3.05 -0.01
N ASN A 29 -9.83 -3.07 -1.31
CA ASN A 29 -10.98 -3.75 -1.87
C ASN A 29 -10.78 -4.15 -3.35
N LYS A 30 -10.61 -5.44 -3.61
CA LYS A 30 -10.48 -6.06 -4.94
C LYS A 30 -11.76 -5.95 -5.77
N TYR A 31 -12.93 -5.89 -5.12
CA TYR A 31 -14.19 -5.73 -5.84
C TYR A 31 -14.28 -4.34 -6.50
N VAL A 32 -13.74 -3.31 -5.82
CA VAL A 32 -13.60 -1.96 -6.40
C VAL A 32 -12.62 -1.98 -7.56
N VAL A 33 -11.47 -2.66 -7.42
CA VAL A 33 -10.50 -2.77 -8.53
C VAL A 33 -11.12 -3.39 -9.77
N GLN A 34 -11.84 -4.50 -9.62
CA GLN A 34 -12.52 -5.17 -10.72
C GLN A 34 -13.56 -4.23 -11.37
N ALA A 35 -14.45 -3.64 -10.58
CA ALA A 35 -15.51 -2.78 -11.09
C ALA A 35 -14.95 -1.53 -11.81
N VAL A 36 -13.87 -0.94 -11.30
CA VAL A 36 -13.20 0.21 -11.92
C VAL A 36 -12.53 -0.19 -13.23
N ASN A 37 -11.83 -1.33 -13.27
CA ASN A 37 -11.22 -1.82 -14.50
C ASN A 37 -12.26 -2.07 -15.58
N ASP A 38 -13.42 -2.62 -15.22
CA ASP A 38 -14.51 -2.89 -16.14
C ASP A 38 -15.21 -1.61 -16.63
N PHE A 39 -15.53 -0.68 -15.72
CA PHE A 39 -16.11 0.61 -16.08
C PHE A 39 -15.16 1.42 -16.98
N CYS A 40 -13.89 1.51 -16.61
CA CYS A 40 -12.89 2.26 -17.38
C CYS A 40 -12.37 1.53 -18.63
N LYS A 41 -12.85 0.30 -18.92
CA LYS A 41 -12.55 -0.41 -20.18
C LYS A 41 -13.16 0.32 -21.38
N LYS A 42 -14.29 1.01 -21.18
CA LYS A 42 -14.91 1.84 -22.21
C LYS A 42 -14.03 3.08 -22.48
N LYS A 43 -13.74 3.34 -23.75
CA LYS A 43 -12.84 4.44 -24.17
C LYS A 43 -13.57 5.77 -24.41
N ASN A 44 -14.88 5.73 -24.64
CA ASN A 44 -15.73 6.86 -24.98
C ASN A 44 -16.69 7.21 -23.82
N ILE A 45 -16.15 7.39 -22.62
CA ILE A 45 -16.92 7.87 -21.47
C ILE A 45 -17.02 9.40 -21.59
N VAL A 46 -18.24 9.91 -21.65
CA VAL A 46 -18.55 11.35 -21.71
C VAL A 46 -19.50 11.68 -20.57
N VAL A 47 -19.33 12.84 -19.92
CA VAL A 47 -20.18 13.30 -18.82
C VAL A 47 -20.84 14.61 -19.23
N PRO A 48 -22.18 14.74 -19.15
CA PRO A 48 -23.15 13.68 -18.83
C PRO A 48 -23.29 12.61 -19.93
N SER A 49 -23.60 11.37 -19.53
CA SER A 49 -24.14 10.31 -20.40
C SER A 49 -24.77 9.20 -19.56
N ASP A 50 -25.66 8.41 -20.17
CA ASP A 50 -26.33 7.28 -19.50
C ASP A 50 -25.34 6.25 -18.99
N TYR A 51 -24.29 5.96 -19.78
CA TYR A 51 -23.24 5.03 -19.37
C TYR A 51 -22.47 5.54 -18.15
N ALA A 52 -22.12 6.83 -18.14
CA ALA A 52 -21.39 7.41 -17.02
C ALA A 52 -22.23 7.36 -15.73
N GLY A 53 -23.51 7.73 -15.81
CA GLY A 53 -24.40 7.79 -14.65
C GLY A 53 -24.85 6.43 -14.11
N SER A 54 -25.06 5.44 -14.98
CA SER A 54 -25.46 4.08 -14.56
C SER A 54 -24.32 3.24 -13.99
N GLY A 55 -23.08 3.55 -14.36
CA GLY A 55 -21.90 2.81 -13.94
C GLY A 55 -21.76 1.44 -14.62
N SER A 56 -20.88 0.60 -14.08
CA SER A 56 -20.72 -0.78 -14.54
C SER A 56 -20.93 -1.77 -13.40
N ARG A 57 -21.89 -2.69 -13.58
CA ARG A 57 -22.30 -3.69 -12.58
C ARG A 57 -21.72 -5.08 -12.87
N VAL A 58 -20.43 -5.17 -13.18
CA VAL A 58 -19.80 -6.50 -13.40
C VAL A 58 -19.74 -7.30 -12.10
N ASN A 59 -19.76 -6.64 -10.94
CA ASN A 59 -19.99 -7.30 -9.66
C ASN A 59 -21.02 -6.53 -8.82
N TYR A 60 -21.71 -7.24 -7.93
CA TYR A 60 -22.75 -6.66 -7.05
C TYR A 60 -22.19 -5.96 -5.81
N PHE A 61 -20.87 -5.96 -5.61
CA PHE A 61 -20.22 -5.49 -4.39
C PHE A 61 -19.60 -4.10 -4.50
N ALA A 62 -19.37 -3.61 -5.73
CA ALA A 62 -18.84 -2.29 -6.00
C ALA A 62 -19.41 -1.73 -7.31
N LEU A 63 -19.76 -0.45 -7.32
CA LEU A 63 -20.30 0.26 -8.46
C LEU A 63 -19.64 1.64 -8.58
N PRO A 64 -18.68 1.81 -9.51
CA PRO A 64 -18.19 3.11 -9.91
C PRO A 64 -19.14 3.75 -10.92
N PHE A 65 -19.43 5.03 -10.74
CA PHE A 65 -20.20 5.82 -11.69
C PHE A 65 -19.80 7.30 -11.61
N ILE A 66 -20.17 8.04 -12.66
CA ILE A 66 -19.88 9.47 -12.80
C ILE A 66 -21.17 10.18 -13.26
N SER A 67 -21.69 11.05 -12.41
CA SER A 67 -22.80 11.94 -12.73
C SER A 67 -22.30 13.38 -12.94
N GLY A 68 -23.13 14.26 -13.48
CA GLY A 68 -22.77 15.65 -13.66
C GLY A 68 -23.66 16.39 -14.65
N THR A 69 -23.56 17.71 -14.66
CA THR A 69 -24.30 18.61 -15.57
C THR A 69 -23.35 19.42 -16.44
N CYS A 70 -22.22 18.83 -16.81
CA CYS A 70 -21.17 19.51 -17.58
C CYS A 70 -21.69 20.06 -18.91
N ASN A 71 -21.46 21.35 -19.14
CA ASN A 71 -21.71 22.03 -20.41
C ASN A 71 -20.47 22.83 -20.83
N PRO A 72 -19.82 22.50 -21.97
CA PRO A 72 -20.13 21.38 -22.85
C PRO A 72 -19.84 20.02 -22.17
N PRO A 73 -20.38 18.91 -22.71
CA PRO A 73 -20.05 17.56 -22.24
C PRO A 73 -18.54 17.31 -22.25
N GLN A 74 -18.04 16.58 -21.25
CA GLN A 74 -16.63 16.37 -21.03
C GLN A 74 -16.25 14.91 -21.19
N TRP A 75 -15.26 14.65 -22.05
CA TRP A 75 -14.70 13.32 -22.22
C TRP A 75 -13.80 12.94 -21.04
N VAL A 76 -13.88 11.67 -20.64
CA VAL A 76 -13.05 11.06 -19.61
C VAL A 76 -12.16 9.98 -20.26
N PRO A 77 -10.86 10.25 -20.43
CA PRO A 77 -9.93 9.25 -20.94
C PRO A 77 -9.83 8.04 -20.00
N SER A 78 -9.69 6.82 -20.54
CA SER A 78 -9.61 5.58 -19.76
C SER A 78 -8.49 5.59 -18.70
N HIS A 79 -7.32 6.15 -19.02
CA HIS A 79 -6.21 6.25 -18.06
C HIS A 79 -6.52 7.22 -16.90
N ILE A 80 -7.20 8.34 -17.19
CA ILE A 80 -7.70 9.28 -16.16
C ILE A 80 -8.79 8.61 -15.32
N CYS A 81 -9.72 7.90 -15.96
CA CYS A 81 -10.77 7.13 -15.29
C CYS A 81 -10.18 6.21 -14.20
N LYS A 82 -9.23 5.35 -14.58
CA LYS A 82 -8.57 4.45 -13.64
C LYS A 82 -7.79 5.22 -12.56
N ALA A 83 -7.02 6.22 -12.96
CA ALA A 83 -6.19 6.99 -12.02
C ALA A 83 -7.05 7.66 -10.94
N GLN A 84 -8.16 8.31 -11.31
CA GLN A 84 -9.03 9.00 -10.37
C GLN A 84 -9.78 8.03 -9.46
N PHE A 85 -10.38 6.97 -10.02
CA PHE A 85 -11.08 5.99 -9.19
C PHE A 85 -10.15 5.23 -8.23
N PHE A 86 -8.95 4.83 -8.67
CA PHE A 86 -8.01 4.19 -7.75
C PHE A 86 -7.52 5.15 -6.67
N GLN A 87 -7.28 6.43 -7.01
CA GLN A 87 -6.96 7.45 -6.02
C GLN A 87 -8.12 7.67 -5.04
N MET A 88 -9.36 7.61 -5.51
CA MET A 88 -10.56 7.68 -4.66
C MET A 88 -10.64 6.49 -3.72
N CYS A 89 -10.41 5.27 -4.21
CA CYS A 89 -10.41 4.05 -3.41
C CYS A 89 -9.35 4.07 -2.30
N ILE A 90 -8.10 4.42 -2.62
CA ILE A 90 -7.00 4.50 -1.66
C ILE A 90 -7.34 5.44 -0.51
N ASN A 91 -7.90 6.60 -0.83
CA ASN A 91 -8.24 7.65 0.13
C ASN A 91 -9.70 7.59 0.63
N GLY A 92 -10.44 6.57 0.21
CA GLY A 92 -11.82 6.35 0.64
C GLY A 92 -11.88 5.78 2.05
N ASP A 93 -13.07 5.37 2.48
CA ASP A 93 -13.27 4.69 3.75
C ASP A 93 -12.62 3.29 3.80
N ALA A 94 -12.96 2.49 4.81
CA ALA A 94 -12.40 1.15 5.00
C ALA A 94 -12.72 0.17 3.86
N ILE A 95 -13.81 0.39 3.12
CA ILE A 95 -14.25 -0.46 2.01
C ILE A 95 -13.93 0.15 0.63
N GLY A 96 -13.31 1.32 0.61
CA GLY A 96 -12.87 2.01 -0.62
C GLY A 96 -13.94 2.89 -1.24
N GLN A 97 -15.03 3.16 -0.52
CA GLN A 97 -16.06 4.09 -0.96
C GLN A 97 -15.59 5.53 -0.78
N ARG A 98 -15.91 6.36 -1.78
CA ARG A 98 -15.62 7.79 -1.77
C ARG A 98 -16.49 8.51 -2.80
N LEU A 99 -16.83 9.75 -2.49
CA LEU A 99 -17.39 10.72 -3.42
C LEU A 99 -16.38 11.85 -3.64
N ALA A 100 -16.17 12.27 -4.89
CA ALA A 100 -15.26 13.35 -5.26
C ALA A 100 -15.76 14.12 -6.47
N LYS A 101 -15.33 15.37 -6.62
CA LYS A 101 -15.67 16.20 -7.79
C LYS A 101 -14.44 16.44 -8.67
N PHE A 102 -14.63 16.26 -9.97
CA PHE A 102 -13.62 16.45 -11.02
C PHE A 102 -14.21 17.16 -12.24
N GLY A 103 -13.43 17.26 -13.31
CA GLY A 103 -13.80 17.95 -14.53
C GLY A 103 -13.65 19.46 -14.43
N ARG A 104 -13.83 20.16 -15.56
CA ARG A 104 -13.79 21.62 -15.61
C ARG A 104 -14.93 22.16 -14.74
N ASN A 105 -14.62 23.16 -13.90
CA ASN A 105 -15.57 23.75 -12.95
C ASN A 105 -16.20 22.74 -11.96
N LYS A 106 -15.54 21.59 -11.71
CA LYS A 106 -16.03 20.54 -10.80
C LYS A 106 -17.42 20.01 -11.17
N CYS A 107 -17.77 20.03 -12.46
CA CYS A 107 -19.09 19.63 -12.95
C CYS A 107 -19.33 18.12 -12.92
N GLN A 108 -18.29 17.29 -12.76
CA GLN A 108 -18.40 15.84 -12.68
C GLN A 108 -18.35 15.39 -11.23
N THR A 109 -19.35 14.64 -10.78
CA THR A 109 -19.38 13.97 -9.48
C THR A 109 -19.09 12.50 -9.69
N TRP A 110 -18.00 12.03 -9.10
CA TRP A 110 -17.51 10.67 -9.20
C TRP A 110 -17.77 9.96 -7.89
N GLU A 111 -18.27 8.73 -7.97
CA GLU A 111 -18.62 7.97 -6.79
C GLU A 111 -18.23 6.49 -6.94
N ILE A 112 -17.72 5.93 -5.84
CA ILE A 112 -17.53 4.49 -5.67
C ILE A 112 -18.50 4.06 -4.59
N PHE A 113 -19.57 3.39 -4.97
CA PHE A 113 -20.44 2.71 -4.02
C PHE A 113 -19.90 1.30 -3.78
N SER A 114 -19.76 0.87 -2.52
CA SER A 114 -19.37 -0.51 -2.22
C SER A 114 -20.15 -1.05 -1.03
N THR A 115 -20.54 -2.32 -1.08
CA THR A 115 -21.30 -3.00 -0.02
C THR A 115 -20.46 -4.02 0.74
N LYS A 116 -19.26 -4.36 0.25
CA LYS A 116 -18.40 -5.40 0.82
C LYS A 116 -16.94 -5.17 0.44
N SER A 117 -16.01 -5.50 1.35
CA SER A 117 -14.59 -5.70 1.04
C SER A 117 -14.19 -7.16 1.23
N GLN A 118 -13.05 -7.59 0.66
CA GLN A 118 -12.52 -8.94 0.93
C GLN A 118 -12.11 -9.14 2.39
N HIS A 119 -11.93 -8.05 3.13
CA HIS A 119 -11.57 -8.05 4.53
C HIS A 119 -12.87 -7.93 5.34
N ARG A 120 -13.67 -9.00 5.36
CA ARG A 120 -14.71 -9.10 6.42
C ARG A 120 -13.95 -9.12 7.75
N ASN A 121 -14.22 -8.14 8.63
CA ASN A 121 -13.45 -7.74 9.82
C ASN A 121 -12.20 -6.89 9.58
N ALA A 122 -12.15 -6.04 8.54
CA ALA A 122 -11.16 -4.97 8.50
C ALA A 122 -11.27 -4.13 9.79
N PRO A 123 -10.20 -3.97 10.58
CA PRO A 123 -10.26 -3.25 11.84
C PRO A 123 -10.74 -1.82 11.61
N ASP A 124 -11.46 -1.29 12.61
CA ASP A 124 -11.88 0.10 12.69
C ASP A 124 -10.74 1.04 12.24
N ASN A 125 -11.11 1.97 11.36
CA ASN A 125 -10.27 3.01 10.77
C ASN A 125 -9.21 3.56 11.77
N PRO A 126 -7.91 3.55 11.46
CA PRO A 126 -6.87 4.08 12.35
C PRO A 126 -6.95 5.60 12.56
N PHE A 127 -7.88 6.30 11.90
CA PHE A 127 -8.16 7.73 12.10
C PHE A 127 -9.32 8.02 13.07
N LYS A 128 -9.79 7.04 13.86
CA LYS A 128 -10.57 7.35 15.08
C LYS A 128 -9.63 7.99 16.11
N GLY A 129 -9.75 9.31 16.26
CA GLY A 129 -8.99 10.08 17.23
C GLY A 129 -9.14 9.55 18.67
N LYS A 130 -7.97 9.35 19.30
CA LYS A 130 -7.63 9.44 20.73
C LYS A 130 -8.22 8.39 21.69
N LYS A 131 -7.36 7.46 22.16
CA LYS A 131 -6.76 7.48 23.52
C LYS A 131 -5.62 6.44 23.61
N LYS A 132 -4.54 6.80 24.30
CA LYS A 132 -3.25 6.10 24.39
C LYS A 132 -3.41 4.63 24.86
N SER A 133 -3.06 3.68 24.00
CA SER A 133 -2.81 2.29 24.42
C SER A 133 -1.49 2.25 25.22
N LYS A 134 -1.58 2.19 26.55
CA LYS A 134 -0.52 1.68 27.41
C LYS A 134 -0.61 0.16 27.43
N ALA A 135 -0.38 -0.50 26.29
CA ALA A 135 -0.13 -1.93 26.26
C ALA A 135 1.36 -2.19 26.53
N THR A 136 1.67 -2.41 27.80
CA THR A 136 2.52 -3.51 28.27
C THR A 136 3.86 -3.73 27.55
N TRP A 137 4.70 -2.69 27.47
CA TRP A 137 6.16 -2.85 27.30
C TRP A 137 6.81 -3.65 28.44
N LYS A 138 6.13 -3.75 29.60
CA LYS A 138 6.58 -4.50 30.78
C LYS A 138 6.73 -6.02 30.55
N GLY A 139 6.02 -6.58 29.57
CA GLY A 139 6.12 -8.00 29.22
C GLY A 139 7.34 -8.31 28.36
N LEU A 140 7.66 -7.43 27.42
CA LEU A 140 8.75 -7.61 26.46
C LEU A 140 10.14 -7.46 27.10
N PHE A 141 10.30 -6.55 28.07
CA PHE A 141 11.56 -6.41 28.82
C PHE A 141 11.81 -7.58 29.78
N LYS A 142 10.77 -8.32 30.20
CA LYS A 142 10.91 -9.46 31.12
C LYS A 142 11.34 -10.74 30.40
N THR A 143 10.96 -10.92 29.14
CA THR A 143 11.36 -12.08 28.32
C THR A 143 12.73 -11.93 27.67
N LEU A 144 13.23 -10.70 27.50
CA LEU A 144 14.55 -10.43 26.90
C LEU A 144 15.71 -10.39 27.90
N GLY A 145 15.52 -10.85 29.15
CA GLY A 145 16.60 -11.06 30.12
C GLY A 145 17.40 -9.80 30.53
N TRP A 146 17.00 -8.61 30.07
CA TRP A 146 17.67 -7.36 30.37
C TRP A 146 17.14 -6.75 31.66
N GLY A 147 17.75 -7.18 32.77
CA GLY A 147 18.25 -6.26 33.80
C GLY A 147 17.23 -5.62 34.75
N ASN A 148 17.17 -6.17 35.96
CA ASN A 148 17.13 -5.36 37.20
C ASN A 148 17.88 -6.14 38.29
N LYS A 149 19.21 -6.17 38.20
CA LYS A 149 20.05 -6.47 39.36
C LYS A 149 20.40 -5.12 39.98
N LYS A 150 19.70 -4.81 41.07
CA LYS A 150 20.01 -3.65 41.91
C LYS A 150 21.46 -3.79 42.39
N ARG A 151 22.14 -2.64 42.41
CA ARG A 151 23.33 -2.43 43.22
C ARG A 151 22.97 -2.77 44.65
N ASP A 152 23.70 -3.70 45.24
CA ASP A 152 23.96 -3.66 46.66
C ASP A 152 25.45 -3.38 46.81
N VAL A 153 25.70 -2.50 47.76
CA VAL A 153 26.92 -1.77 48.06
C VAL A 153 27.54 -2.48 49.26
N ASP A 154 28.86 -2.58 49.20
CA ASP A 154 29.85 -2.85 50.25
C ASP A 154 30.22 -4.29 50.64
N ASP A 155 31.51 -4.36 50.99
CA ASP A 155 32.32 -5.39 51.62
C ASP A 155 32.76 -6.58 50.75
N GLU A 156 33.98 -6.52 50.20
CA GLU A 156 35.17 -7.00 50.93
C GLU A 156 36.47 -6.58 50.23
N LEU A 157 37.36 -6.01 51.04
CA LEU A 157 38.75 -5.65 50.77
C LEU A 157 39.63 -6.92 50.73
N GLU A 158 40.89 -6.74 50.31
CA GLU A 158 41.95 -7.76 50.07
C GLU A 158 41.93 -8.36 48.65
N ASN A 159 42.95 -8.22 47.79
CA ASN A 159 44.37 -7.97 47.98
C ASN A 159 44.93 -7.08 46.88
N VAL A 160 45.79 -6.15 47.32
CA VAL A 160 46.80 -5.42 46.55
C VAL A 160 47.99 -6.35 46.30
N GLU A 161 48.84 -5.96 45.33
CA GLU A 161 50.13 -6.56 44.91
C GLU A 161 49.96 -7.55 43.74
N GLU A 162 50.62 -7.45 42.58
CA GLU A 162 51.80 -6.73 42.05
C GLU A 162 51.49 -6.43 40.56
N GLY A 163 52.00 -5.42 39.86
CA GLY A 163 53.36 -4.87 39.87
C GLY A 163 54.18 -5.47 38.72
N SER A 164 54.54 -4.62 37.76
CA SER A 164 55.59 -4.76 36.71
C SER A 164 55.21 -5.42 35.38
N PHE A 165 55.89 -5.21 34.23
CA PHE A 165 56.72 -4.17 33.58
C PHE A 165 57.44 -4.91 32.42
N GLY A 166 57.67 -4.24 31.28
CA GLY A 166 58.51 -4.73 30.16
C GLY A 166 57.68 -5.42 29.06
N GLU A 167 57.52 -4.89 27.84
CA GLU A 167 58.51 -4.46 26.84
C GLU A 167 59.44 -5.60 26.41
N GLU A 168 59.18 -6.21 25.24
CA GLU A 168 60.24 -6.71 24.37
C GLU A 168 59.79 -6.70 22.90
N LEU A 169 60.70 -6.21 22.07
CA LEU A 169 60.68 -6.04 20.61
C LEU A 169 61.11 -7.32 19.89
N ASP A 170 60.70 -7.46 18.62
CA ASP A 170 61.53 -7.83 17.43
C ASP A 170 60.58 -8.35 16.32
N ALA A 171 60.50 -7.70 15.14
CA ALA A 171 61.39 -7.83 13.97
C ALA A 171 61.51 -9.30 13.51
N GLY A 172 60.88 -9.71 12.41
CA GLY A 172 61.42 -9.57 11.06
C GLY A 172 61.55 -10.96 10.40
N ASP A 173 61.64 -10.96 9.07
CA ASP A 173 61.83 -12.06 8.11
C ASP A 173 60.61 -12.92 7.71
N SER A 174 60.13 -12.85 6.45
CA SER A 174 60.73 -13.19 5.14
C SER A 174 60.61 -14.69 4.84
N GLU A 175 59.57 -15.07 4.10
CA GLU A 175 59.61 -15.98 2.93
C GLU A 175 58.24 -16.05 2.24
#